data_AF-A0A834EV46-F1
#
_entry.id   AF-A0A834EV46-F1
#
_cell.length_a   1.000
_cell.length_b   1.000
_cell.length_c   1.000
_cell.angle_alpha   90.00
_cell.angle_beta   90.00
_cell.angle_gamma   90.00
#
_symmetry.space_group_name_H-M   'P 1'
#
loop_
_entity.id
_entity.type
_entity.pdbx_description
1 polymer ?
#
loop_
_entity_poly.entity_id
_entity_poly.type
_entity_poly.pdbx_seq_one_letter_code
_entity_poly.pdbx_strand_id
1 'polypeptide(L)'
;MDSSDDPQAQKYITESRCLVIEKNGKLRYKIDTGEETKFVNPEDVARLIFSKMKETAHSVLGSDANDVVITVPFDFGEKQKNALGEAARAAGFNVLRLIHEPSAALLAYGIGQDSPTGKSNILVFKLGGTSLSVSVMEVNSGIYRVLSTNTDYNIGGTHFTETLAQHLASEFQRSFKHDIRGNARAMVKLMNSADIAKHSLSTLGSANCFLDSLYEGQDFDCTVSR
;
A
#
# COMPACT_ATOMS: atom_id res chain seq x y z
N MET A 1 0.10 -18.96 -1.15
CA MET A 1 0.44 -18.35 0.14
C MET A 1 1.00 -19.40 1.05
N ASP A 2 2.09 -19.07 1.74
CA ASP A 2 2.70 -19.92 2.76
C ASP A 2 1.76 -20.02 3.97
N SER A 3 1.92 -21.07 4.78
CA SER A 3 1.00 -21.42 5.87
C SER A 3 0.87 -20.30 6.89
N SER A 4 -0.11 -20.41 7.79
CA SER A 4 -0.22 -19.55 8.97
C SER A 4 1.03 -19.52 9.87
N ASP A 5 2.04 -20.36 9.59
CA ASP A 5 3.32 -20.41 10.28
C ASP A 5 4.35 -19.40 9.76
N ASP A 6 4.11 -18.74 8.62
CA ASP A 6 4.98 -17.66 8.13
C ASP A 6 4.88 -16.45 9.09
N PRO A 7 5.99 -16.02 9.74
CA PRO A 7 5.99 -14.87 10.65
C PRO A 7 5.45 -13.58 10.01
N GLN A 8 5.71 -13.38 8.71
CA GLN A 8 5.22 -12.21 8.00
C GLN A 8 3.70 -12.30 7.80
N ALA A 9 3.19 -13.49 7.47
CA ALA A 9 1.75 -13.73 7.39
C ALA A 9 1.05 -13.53 8.75
N GLN A 10 1.64 -14.00 9.85
CA GLN A 10 1.09 -13.81 11.20
C GLN A 10 0.99 -12.33 11.59
N LYS A 11 2.03 -11.55 11.27
CA LYS A 11 2.00 -10.10 11.45
C LYS A 11 0.82 -9.47 10.69
N TYR A 12 0.66 -9.79 9.40
CA TYR A 12 -0.44 -9.26 8.59
C TYR A 12 -1.82 -9.73 9.05
N ILE A 13 -1.96 -10.95 9.55
CA ILE A 13 -3.21 -11.45 10.14
C ILE A 13 -3.59 -10.59 11.35
N THR A 14 -2.62 -10.28 12.21
CA THR A 14 -2.83 -9.51 13.45
C THR A 14 -3.16 -8.04 13.16
N GLU A 15 -2.51 -7.45 12.16
CA GLU A 15 -2.71 -6.04 11.77
C GLU A 15 -3.92 -5.84 10.85
N SER A 16 -4.53 -6.92 10.32
CA SER A 16 -5.63 -6.80 9.39
C SER A 16 -6.88 -6.25 10.06
N ARG A 17 -7.50 -5.26 9.41
CA ARG A 17 -8.84 -4.78 9.80
C ARG A 17 -9.96 -5.76 9.41
N CYS A 18 -9.67 -6.70 8.50
CA CYS A 18 -10.58 -7.76 8.12
C CYS A 18 -10.18 -9.04 8.84
N LEU A 19 -11.16 -9.83 9.27
CA LEU A 19 -10.87 -11.10 9.90
C LEU A 19 -10.23 -12.06 8.88
N VAL A 20 -8.99 -12.46 9.14
CA VAL A 20 -8.29 -13.48 8.33
C VAL A 20 -8.43 -14.82 9.03
N ILE A 21 -8.84 -15.84 8.28
CA ILE A 21 -8.97 -17.21 8.76
C ILE A 21 -8.17 -18.17 7.88
N GLU A 22 -7.78 -19.30 8.43
CA GLU A 22 -7.22 -20.40 7.65
C GLU A 22 -8.30 -21.44 7.35
N LYS A 23 -8.44 -21.81 6.06
CA LYS A 23 -9.36 -22.85 5.60
C LYS A 23 -8.68 -23.71 4.54
N ASN A 24 -8.60 -25.02 4.79
CA ASN A 24 -7.92 -25.99 3.93
C ASN A 24 -6.44 -25.62 3.64
N GLY A 25 -5.71 -25.15 4.67
CA GLY A 25 -4.30 -24.75 4.55
C GLY A 25 -4.07 -23.48 3.74
N LYS A 26 -5.11 -22.64 3.56
CA LYS A 26 -5.02 -21.36 2.86
C LYS A 26 -5.65 -20.24 3.68
N LEU A 27 -4.95 -19.12 3.78
CA LEU A 27 -5.45 -17.90 4.39
C LEU A 27 -6.52 -17.25 3.51
N ARG A 28 -7.60 -16.78 4.14
CA ARG A 28 -8.74 -16.14 3.50
C ARG A 28 -9.28 -15.00 4.35
N TYR A 29 -9.75 -13.95 3.69
CA TYR A 29 -10.55 -12.91 4.34
C TYR A 29 -11.97 -13.41 4.53
N LYS A 30 -12.47 -13.36 5.78
CA LYS A 30 -13.89 -13.57 6.09
C LYS A 30 -14.57 -12.21 6.05
N ILE A 31 -15.50 -12.05 5.11
CA ILE A 31 -16.28 -10.81 4.94
C ILE A 31 -17.73 -11.14 5.24
N ASP A 32 -18.30 -10.46 6.23
CA ASP A 32 -19.72 -10.56 6.57
C ASP A 32 -20.46 -9.41 5.90
N THR A 33 -21.38 -9.71 4.98
CA THR A 33 -22.20 -8.69 4.30
C THR A 33 -23.53 -8.44 5.00
N GLY A 34 -23.79 -9.10 6.14
CA GLY A 34 -25.08 -9.12 6.83
C GLY A 34 -26.09 -10.10 6.23
N GLU A 35 -26.00 -10.37 4.93
CA GLU A 35 -26.81 -11.40 4.23
C GLU A 35 -26.07 -12.74 4.15
N GLU A 36 -24.77 -12.71 3.88
CA GLU A 36 -23.95 -13.91 3.75
C GLU A 36 -22.51 -13.67 4.23
N THR A 37 -21.90 -14.75 4.73
CA THR A 37 -20.47 -14.76 5.00
C THR A 37 -19.72 -15.24 3.76
N LYS A 38 -18.87 -14.37 3.20
CA LYS A 38 -17.97 -14.69 2.09
C LYS A 38 -16.57 -14.99 2.59
N PHE A 39 -15.90 -15.92 1.91
CA PHE A 39 -14.49 -16.25 2.12
C PHE A 39 -13.72 -15.93 0.86
N VAL A 40 -12.92 -14.87 0.91
CA VAL A 40 -12.21 -14.33 -0.25
C VAL A 40 -10.72 -14.66 -0.13
N ASN A 41 -10.13 -15.27 -1.16
CA ASN A 41 -8.70 -15.51 -1.16
C ASN A 41 -7.96 -14.23 -1.59
N PRO A 42 -6.72 -13.99 -1.15
CA PRO A 42 -5.97 -12.80 -1.55
C PRO A 42 -5.75 -12.67 -3.06
N GLU A 43 -5.64 -13.78 -3.78
CA GLU A 43 -5.59 -13.79 -5.25
C GLU A 43 -6.89 -13.27 -5.88
N ASP A 44 -8.05 -13.54 -5.28
CA ASP A 44 -9.34 -12.99 -5.72
C ASP A 44 -9.41 -11.48 -5.49
N VAL A 45 -8.84 -10.99 -4.37
CA VAL A 45 -8.72 -9.56 -4.11
C VAL A 45 -7.82 -8.89 -5.17
N ALA A 46 -6.67 -9.49 -5.47
CA ALA A 46 -5.77 -8.99 -6.51
C ALA A 46 -6.47 -8.95 -7.89
N ARG A 47 -7.24 -9.99 -8.24
CA ARG A 47 -8.04 -10.03 -9.48
C ARG A 47 -9.06 -8.89 -9.54
N LEU A 48 -9.75 -8.60 -8.44
CA LEU A 48 -10.71 -7.48 -8.38
C LEU A 48 -10.01 -6.13 -8.57
N ILE A 49 -8.83 -5.94 -7.96
CA ILE A 49 -8.00 -4.75 -8.17
C ILE A 49 -7.60 -4.62 -9.65
N PHE A 50 -7.11 -5.68 -10.28
CA PHE A 50 -6.78 -5.67 -11.71
C PHE A 50 -7.99 -5.38 -12.59
N SER A 51 -9.14 -5.98 -12.28
CA SER A 51 -10.39 -5.71 -13.01
C SER A 51 -10.74 -4.22 -12.94
N LYS A 52 -10.60 -3.61 -11.75
CA LYS A 52 -10.84 -2.18 -11.59
C LYS A 52 -9.83 -1.32 -12.35
N MET A 53 -8.55 -1.71 -12.38
CA MET A 53 -7.54 -1.02 -13.18
C MET A 53 -7.85 -1.10 -14.68
N LYS A 54 -8.35 -2.24 -15.16
CA LYS A 54 -8.79 -2.42 -16.56
C LYS A 54 -9.96 -1.51 -16.91
N GLU A 55 -10.98 -1.44 -16.05
CA GLU A 55 -12.10 -0.50 -16.21
C GLU A 55 -11.61 0.96 -16.29
N THR A 56 -10.71 1.36 -15.39
CA THR A 56 -10.14 2.71 -15.38
C THR A 56 -9.39 3.00 -16.67
N ALA A 57 -8.56 2.06 -17.15
CA ALA A 57 -7.83 2.21 -18.41
C ALA A 57 -8.79 2.31 -19.61
N HIS A 58 -9.81 1.46 -19.68
CA HIS A 58 -10.82 1.51 -20.75
C HIS A 58 -11.56 2.85 -20.76
N SER A 59 -11.96 3.35 -19.58
CA SER A 59 -12.63 4.65 -19.45
C SER A 59 -11.78 5.82 -19.99
N VAL A 60 -10.47 5.78 -19.75
CA VAL A 60 -9.53 6.83 -20.23
C VAL A 60 -9.21 6.68 -21.72
N LEU A 61 -9.04 5.46 -22.22
CA LEU A 61 -8.61 5.19 -23.59
C LEU A 61 -9.75 5.07 -24.60
N GLY A 62 -10.99 4.88 -24.13
CA GLY A 62 -12.15 4.57 -24.98
C GLY A 62 -12.07 3.22 -25.70
N SER A 63 -11.15 2.34 -25.27
CA SER A 63 -10.88 1.04 -25.88
C SER A 63 -10.25 0.07 -24.88
N ASP A 64 -10.27 -1.23 -25.19
CA ASP A 64 -9.73 -2.25 -24.30
C ASP A 64 -8.19 -2.21 -24.24
N ALA A 65 -7.67 -2.03 -23.03
CA ALA A 65 -6.26 -2.26 -22.71
C ALA A 65 -6.08 -3.72 -22.27
N ASN A 66 -5.60 -4.57 -23.18
CA ASN A 66 -5.44 -6.00 -22.91
C ASN A 66 -4.00 -6.36 -22.51
N ASP A 67 -2.99 -5.75 -23.11
CA ASP A 67 -1.60 -6.05 -22.78
C ASP A 67 -1.11 -5.24 -21.58
N VAL A 68 -0.43 -5.91 -20.63
CA VAL A 68 0.03 -5.27 -19.39
C VAL A 68 1.45 -5.68 -19.00
N VAL A 69 2.19 -4.72 -18.45
CA VAL A 69 3.42 -4.95 -17.68
C VAL A 69 3.10 -4.61 -16.23
N ILE A 70 3.41 -5.51 -15.30
CA ILE A 70 3.08 -5.37 -13.88
C ILE A 70 4.37 -5.25 -13.08
N THR A 71 4.42 -4.29 -12.16
CA THR A 71 5.53 -4.13 -11.22
C THR A 71 5.38 -5.07 -10.03
N VAL A 72 6.49 -5.65 -9.56
CA VAL A 72 6.53 -6.47 -8.34
C VAL A 72 7.67 -6.01 -7.42
N PRO A 73 7.54 -6.19 -6.09
CA PRO A 73 8.65 -6.04 -5.16
C PRO A 73 9.84 -6.92 -5.55
N PHE A 74 11.05 -6.52 -5.17
CA PHE A 74 12.24 -7.30 -5.50
C PHE A 74 12.31 -8.63 -4.74
N ASP A 75 11.83 -8.64 -3.50
CA ASP A 75 11.79 -9.78 -2.58
C ASP A 75 10.62 -10.76 -2.85
N PHE A 76 9.76 -10.47 -3.82
CA PHE A 76 8.72 -11.42 -4.23
C PHE A 76 9.33 -12.73 -4.75
N GLY A 77 8.95 -13.84 -4.13
CA GLY A 77 9.28 -15.19 -4.59
C GLY A 77 8.45 -15.60 -5.82
N GLU A 78 8.89 -16.65 -6.51
CA GLU A 78 8.24 -17.13 -7.74
C GLU A 78 6.77 -17.51 -7.52
N LYS A 79 6.42 -18.07 -6.36
CA LYS A 79 5.01 -18.38 -6.02
C LYS A 79 4.14 -17.11 -5.98
N GLN A 80 4.64 -16.03 -5.38
CA GLN A 80 3.90 -14.76 -5.27
C GLN A 80 3.78 -14.07 -6.64
N LYS A 81 4.86 -14.06 -7.43
CA LYS A 81 4.85 -13.56 -8.81
C LYS A 81 3.83 -14.30 -9.68
N ASN A 82 3.84 -15.64 -9.62
CA ASN A 82 2.89 -16.46 -10.36
C ASN A 82 1.46 -16.18 -9.92
N ALA A 83 1.18 -16.15 -8.61
CA ALA A 83 -0.15 -15.83 -8.10
C ALA A 83 -0.66 -14.46 -8.58
N LEU A 84 0.19 -13.44 -8.56
CA LEU A 84 -0.16 -12.10 -9.05
C LEU A 84 -0.40 -12.08 -10.57
N GLY A 85 0.44 -12.76 -11.34
CA GLY A 85 0.29 -12.90 -12.78
C GLY A 85 -0.99 -13.64 -13.16
N GLU A 86 -1.33 -14.74 -12.48
CA GLU A 86 -2.60 -15.44 -12.68
C GLU A 86 -3.81 -14.57 -12.32
N ALA A 87 -3.73 -13.80 -11.23
CA ALA A 87 -4.80 -12.87 -10.86
C ALA A 87 -5.05 -11.81 -11.95
N ALA A 88 -3.99 -11.28 -12.58
CA ALA A 88 -4.11 -10.36 -13.71
C ALA A 88 -4.68 -11.02 -14.97
N ARG A 89 -4.26 -12.25 -15.30
CA ARG A 89 -4.83 -13.01 -16.42
C ARG A 89 -6.31 -13.33 -16.21
N ALA A 90 -6.69 -13.70 -14.99
CA ALA A 90 -8.08 -13.92 -14.62
C ALA A 90 -8.93 -12.64 -14.66
N ALA A 91 -8.31 -11.45 -14.60
CA ALA A 91 -8.95 -10.17 -14.84
C ALA A 91 -9.01 -9.79 -16.34
N GLY A 92 -8.54 -10.68 -17.23
CA GLY A 92 -8.58 -10.50 -18.68
C GLY A 92 -7.41 -9.72 -19.27
N PHE A 93 -6.28 -9.60 -18.56
CA PHE A 93 -5.05 -9.05 -19.13
C PHE A 93 -4.18 -10.14 -19.78
N ASN A 94 -3.52 -9.80 -20.87
CA ASN A 94 -2.34 -10.50 -21.37
C ASN A 94 -1.09 -9.94 -20.67
N VAL A 95 -0.55 -10.69 -19.71
CA VAL A 95 0.61 -10.27 -18.93
C VAL A 95 1.89 -10.48 -19.75
N LEU A 96 2.43 -9.38 -20.29
CA LEU A 96 3.65 -9.40 -21.10
C LEU A 96 4.89 -9.67 -20.24
N ARG A 97 4.97 -9.00 -19.08
CA ARG A 97 6.13 -9.11 -18.19
C ARG A 97 5.79 -8.67 -16.77
N LEU A 98 6.39 -9.36 -15.81
CA LEU A 98 6.57 -8.85 -14.46
C LEU A 98 7.95 -8.19 -14.36
N ILE A 99 8.02 -6.94 -13.93
CA ILE A 99 9.27 -6.21 -13.75
C ILE A 99 9.42 -5.77 -12.30
N HIS A 100 10.66 -5.64 -11.83
CA HIS A 100 10.89 -5.15 -10.48
C HIS A 100 10.58 -3.66 -10.38
N GLU A 101 9.89 -3.26 -9.32
CA GLU A 101 9.60 -1.85 -8.98
C GLU A 101 10.81 -0.91 -9.14
N PRO A 102 12.00 -1.20 -8.59
CA PRO A 102 13.13 -0.28 -8.73
C PRO A 102 13.60 -0.15 -10.20
N SER A 103 13.50 -1.20 -11.02
CA SER A 103 13.79 -1.11 -12.46
C SER A 103 12.76 -0.27 -13.19
N ALA A 104 11.47 -0.42 -12.85
CA ALA A 104 10.39 0.40 -13.40
C ALA A 104 10.59 1.89 -13.08
N ALA A 105 11.05 2.21 -11.86
CA ALA A 105 11.38 3.58 -11.47
C ALA A 105 12.49 4.15 -12.36
N LEU A 106 13.60 3.45 -12.57
CA LEU A 106 14.69 3.94 -13.44
C LEU A 106 14.22 4.16 -14.88
N LEU A 107 13.39 3.26 -15.42
CA LEU A 107 12.78 3.43 -16.73
C LEU A 107 11.90 4.69 -16.80
N ALA A 108 11.12 4.98 -15.76
CA ALA A 108 10.26 6.16 -15.72
C ALA A 108 11.05 7.48 -15.70
N TYR A 109 12.25 7.50 -15.10
CA TYR A 109 13.16 8.65 -15.13
C TYR A 109 14.06 8.70 -16.37
N GLY A 110 13.92 7.77 -17.32
CA GLY A 110 14.78 7.69 -18.51
C GLY A 110 16.24 7.35 -18.19
N ILE A 111 16.54 6.85 -17.00
CA ILE A 111 17.90 6.59 -16.55
C ILE A 111 18.37 5.27 -17.15
N GLY A 112 19.45 5.29 -17.93
CA GLY A 112 20.10 4.08 -18.45
C GLY A 112 19.80 3.71 -19.90
N GLN A 113 18.84 4.38 -20.55
CA GLN A 113 18.50 4.16 -21.97
C GLN A 113 19.59 4.74 -22.89
N ASP A 114 20.08 5.95 -22.59
CA ASP A 114 20.98 6.71 -23.48
C ASP A 114 22.42 6.86 -22.94
N SER A 115 22.84 6.04 -21.98
CA SER A 115 24.19 6.15 -21.41
C SER A 115 25.26 5.80 -22.46
N PRO A 116 26.03 6.78 -22.99
CA PRO A 116 26.87 6.57 -24.16
C PRO A 116 28.09 5.70 -23.86
N THR A 117 28.56 5.72 -22.61
CA THR A 117 29.67 4.88 -22.11
C THR A 117 29.66 4.84 -20.59
N GLY A 118 29.70 3.64 -20.00
CA GLY A 118 30.05 3.43 -18.60
C GLY A 118 28.95 2.82 -17.74
N LYS A 119 29.38 2.03 -16.75
CA LYS A 119 28.51 1.49 -15.70
C LYS A 119 28.15 2.62 -14.72
N SER A 120 26.88 2.71 -14.33
CA SER A 120 26.41 3.64 -13.30
C SER A 120 25.81 2.88 -12.14
N ASN A 121 26.15 3.28 -10.92
CA ASN A 121 25.51 2.79 -9.71
C ASN A 121 24.45 3.80 -9.28
N ILE A 122 23.23 3.34 -9.06
CA ILE A 122 22.07 4.18 -8.73
C ILE A 122 21.42 3.63 -7.48
N LEU A 123 21.01 4.52 -6.59
CA LEU A 123 20.20 4.19 -5.41
C LEU A 123 18.74 4.55 -5.71
N VAL A 124 17.84 3.58 -5.63
CA VAL A 124 16.40 3.81 -5.65
C VAL A 124 15.88 3.79 -4.22
N PHE A 125 15.35 4.93 -3.77
CA PHE A 125 14.69 5.08 -2.48
C PHE A 125 13.18 5.13 -2.69
N LYS A 126 12.45 4.12 -2.20
CA LYS A 126 11.00 3.96 -2.38
C LYS A 126 10.32 3.93 -1.02
N LEU A 127 9.82 5.09 -0.56
CA LEU A 127 8.97 5.20 0.63
C LEU A 127 7.50 5.17 0.21
N GLY A 128 6.85 4.02 0.39
CA GLY A 128 5.45 3.80 0.04
C GLY A 128 4.49 4.00 1.21
N GLY A 129 3.25 3.56 1.02
CA GLY A 129 2.23 3.58 2.07
C GLY A 129 2.56 2.63 3.23
N THR A 130 3.09 1.44 2.93
CA THR A 130 3.23 0.35 3.91
C THR A 130 4.68 -0.09 4.15
N SER A 131 5.62 0.36 3.33
CA SER A 131 7.02 -0.03 3.45
C SER A 131 7.97 1.01 2.87
N LEU A 132 9.21 0.96 3.36
CA LEU A 132 10.36 1.63 2.78
C LEU A 132 11.27 0.59 2.14
N SER A 133 11.58 0.72 0.86
CA SER A 133 12.58 -0.10 0.18
C SER A 133 13.72 0.77 -0.35
N VAL A 134 14.96 0.35 -0.09
CA VAL A 134 16.17 0.96 -0.64
C VAL A 134 16.88 -0.08 -1.50
N SER A 135 17.09 0.22 -2.79
CA SER A 135 17.73 -0.68 -3.75
C SER A 135 18.95 -0.02 -4.37
N VAL A 136 20.10 -0.70 -4.33
CA VAL A 136 21.29 -0.31 -5.10
C VAL A 136 21.26 -1.07 -6.42
N MET A 137 21.36 -0.35 -7.52
CA MET A 137 21.29 -0.86 -8.87
C MET A 137 22.55 -0.51 -9.66
N GLU A 138 23.01 -1.43 -10.48
CA GLU A 138 23.97 -1.16 -11.55
C GLU A 138 23.20 -1.05 -12.87
N VAL A 139 23.52 -0.02 -13.64
CA VAL A 139 22.95 0.22 -14.97
C VAL A 139 24.08 0.29 -15.98
N ASN A 140 23.94 -0.45 -17.07
CA ASN A 140 24.95 -0.52 -18.13
C ASN A 140 24.27 -0.73 -19.48
N SER A 141 24.25 0.31 -20.32
CA SER A 141 23.71 0.26 -21.70
C SER A 141 22.33 -0.41 -21.79
N GLY A 142 21.35 0.09 -21.03
CA GLY A 142 19.98 -0.46 -20.99
C GLY A 142 19.79 -1.73 -20.16
N ILE A 143 20.87 -2.30 -19.60
CA ILE A 143 20.79 -3.45 -18.68
C ILE A 143 20.70 -2.94 -17.24
N TYR A 144 19.61 -3.31 -16.56
CA TYR A 144 19.36 -2.99 -15.16
C TYR A 144 19.62 -4.20 -14.28
N ARG A 145 20.55 -4.09 -13.33
CA ARG A 145 20.88 -5.14 -12.37
C ARG A 145 20.71 -4.64 -10.95
N VAL A 146 19.83 -5.28 -10.19
CA VAL A 146 19.74 -5.03 -8.74
C VAL A 146 20.94 -5.69 -8.07
N LEU A 147 21.73 -4.90 -7.34
CA LEU A 147 22.88 -5.39 -6.57
C LEU A 147 22.46 -5.83 -5.17
N SER A 148 21.61 -5.03 -4.54
CA SER A 148 21.09 -5.29 -3.20
C SER A 148 19.80 -4.49 -2.99
N THR A 149 18.87 -5.06 -2.23
CA THR A 149 17.66 -4.39 -1.78
C THR A 149 17.45 -4.70 -0.31
N ASN A 150 17.08 -3.69 0.47
CA ASN A 150 16.58 -3.85 1.82
C ASN A 150 15.20 -3.19 1.92
N THR A 151 14.26 -3.89 2.54
CA THR A 151 12.89 -3.41 2.74
C THR A 151 12.54 -3.45 4.22
N ASP A 152 12.11 -2.31 4.76
CA ASP A 152 11.53 -2.20 6.08
C ASP A 152 10.00 -2.06 5.96
N TYR A 153 9.28 -3.04 6.52
CA TYR A 153 7.82 -3.09 6.55
C TYR A 153 7.21 -2.41 7.78
N ASN A 154 8.03 -1.79 8.64
CA ASN A 154 7.57 -1.03 9.80
C ASN A 154 7.58 0.49 9.55
N ILE A 155 8.01 0.93 8.37
CA ILE A 155 8.11 2.35 8.00
C ILE A 155 7.27 2.58 6.75
N GLY A 156 6.35 3.54 6.79
CA GLY A 156 5.53 3.89 5.65
C GLY A 156 4.50 4.96 5.97
N GLY A 157 3.84 5.46 4.92
CA GLY A 157 2.80 6.49 5.01
C GLY A 157 1.67 6.16 6.01
N THR A 158 1.28 4.90 6.16
CA THR A 158 0.26 4.44 7.11
C THR A 158 0.73 4.60 8.56
N HIS A 159 2.01 4.33 8.83
CA HIS A 159 2.57 4.48 10.17
C HIS A 159 2.71 5.96 10.56
N PHE A 160 3.01 6.84 9.59
CA PHE A 160 2.98 8.29 9.81
C PHE A 160 1.56 8.79 10.10
N THR A 161 0.58 8.30 9.34
CA THR A 161 -0.84 8.61 9.58
C THR A 161 -1.28 8.14 10.97
N GLU A 162 -0.89 6.94 11.39
CA GLU A 162 -1.18 6.41 12.72
C GLU A 162 -0.55 7.25 13.83
N THR A 163 0.73 7.59 13.69
CA THR A 163 1.44 8.46 14.63
C THR A 163 0.72 9.81 14.79
N LEU A 164 0.31 10.42 13.67
CA LEU A 164 -0.43 11.68 13.68
C LEU A 164 -1.82 11.52 14.30
N ALA A 165 -2.54 10.43 14.03
CA ALA A 165 -3.82 10.15 14.65
C ALA A 165 -3.71 9.95 16.17
N GLN A 166 -2.64 9.30 16.65
CA GLN A 166 -2.37 9.17 18.09
C GLN A 166 -2.04 10.51 18.74
N HIS A 167 -1.31 11.38 18.04
CA HIS A 167 -1.11 12.76 18.48
C HIS A 167 -2.44 13.48 18.60
N LEU A 168 -3.28 13.47 17.56
CA LEU A 168 -4.61 14.10 17.57
C LEU A 168 -5.53 13.53 18.67
N ALA A 169 -5.48 12.21 18.93
CA ALA A 169 -6.22 11.61 20.06
C ALA A 169 -5.73 12.14 21.41
N SER A 170 -4.43 12.38 21.56
CA SER A 170 -3.84 12.98 22.76
C SER A 170 -4.27 14.45 22.92
N GLU A 171 -4.36 15.20 21.82
CA GLU A 171 -4.88 16.57 21.79
C GLU A 171 -6.36 16.59 22.21
N PHE A 172 -7.17 15.68 21.69
CA PHE A 172 -8.57 15.51 22.09
C PHE A 172 -8.68 15.21 23.59
N GLN A 173 -7.89 14.25 24.10
CA GLN A 173 -7.86 13.92 25.52
C GLN A 173 -7.45 15.11 26.38
N ARG A 174 -6.51 15.94 25.92
CA ARG A 174 -6.10 17.14 26.65
C ARG A 174 -7.23 18.18 26.73
N SER A 175 -7.92 18.41 25.62
CA SER A 175 -8.99 19.43 25.51
C SER A 175 -10.29 19.00 26.20
N PHE A 176 -10.70 17.74 26.02
CA PHE A 176 -12.00 17.22 26.45
C PHE A 176 -11.95 16.26 27.63
N LYS A 177 -10.75 15.90 28.12
CA LYS A 177 -10.51 14.98 29.25
C LYS A 177 -11.02 13.55 29.05
N HIS A 178 -11.25 13.13 27.81
CA HIS A 178 -11.70 11.79 27.45
C HIS A 178 -10.67 11.09 26.56
N ASP A 179 -10.32 9.85 26.88
CA ASP A 179 -9.48 9.01 26.00
C ASP A 179 -10.36 8.24 25.02
N ILE A 180 -10.21 8.56 23.73
CA ILE A 180 -11.00 7.98 22.64
C ILE A 180 -10.28 6.82 21.93
N ARG A 181 -9.06 6.46 22.35
CA ARG A 181 -8.27 5.39 21.70
C ARG A 181 -8.96 4.02 21.74
N GLY A 182 -9.80 3.77 22.75
CA GLY A 182 -10.62 2.56 22.84
C GLY A 182 -11.84 2.56 21.91
N ASN A 183 -12.20 3.69 21.31
CA ASN A 183 -13.36 3.80 20.44
C ASN A 183 -12.94 3.65 18.96
N ALA A 184 -13.18 2.46 18.40
CA ALA A 184 -12.81 2.14 17.02
C ALA A 184 -13.40 3.11 15.99
N ARG A 185 -14.65 3.57 16.17
CA ARG A 185 -15.31 4.50 15.24
C ARG A 185 -14.65 5.88 15.26
N ALA A 186 -14.34 6.42 16.45
CA ALA A 186 -13.67 7.69 16.61
C ALA A 186 -12.24 7.64 16.03
N MET A 187 -11.51 6.56 16.30
CA MET A 187 -10.16 6.38 15.77
C MET A 187 -10.14 6.26 14.24
N VAL A 188 -11.14 5.64 13.60
CA VAL A 188 -11.24 5.64 12.13
C VAL A 188 -11.46 7.05 11.58
N LYS A 189 -12.33 7.87 12.20
CA LYS A 189 -12.50 9.28 11.81
C LYS A 189 -11.18 10.05 11.93
N LEU A 190 -10.47 9.89 13.05
CA LEU A 190 -9.16 10.52 13.27
C LEU A 190 -8.12 10.07 12.25
N MET A 191 -8.02 8.78 11.96
CA MET A 191 -7.09 8.24 10.96
C MET A 191 -7.33 8.85 9.57
N ASN A 192 -8.59 9.01 9.16
CA ASN A 192 -8.93 9.62 7.88
C ASN A 192 -8.54 11.11 7.85
N SER A 193 -8.84 11.86 8.91
CA SER A 193 -8.43 13.27 9.02
C SER A 193 -6.91 13.44 9.07
N ALA A 194 -6.22 12.56 9.80
CA ALA A 194 -4.76 12.54 9.88
C ALA A 194 -4.13 12.26 8.51
N ASP A 195 -4.71 11.36 7.71
CA ASP A 195 -4.20 11.09 6.37
C ASP A 195 -4.33 12.33 5.46
N ILE A 196 -5.47 13.02 5.50
CA ILE A 196 -5.69 14.28 4.77
C ILE A 196 -4.71 15.36 5.23
N ALA A 197 -4.53 15.51 6.54
CA ALA A 197 -3.61 16.50 7.12
C ALA A 197 -2.16 16.21 6.70
N LYS A 198 -1.70 14.95 6.79
CA LYS A 198 -0.37 14.52 6.34
C LYS A 198 -0.09 14.90 4.88
N HIS A 199 -1.06 14.68 3.98
CA HIS A 199 -0.92 15.09 2.57
C HIS A 199 -0.84 16.62 2.44
N SER A 200 -1.69 17.35 3.15
CA SER A 200 -1.68 18.83 3.15
C SER A 200 -0.35 19.40 3.67
N LEU A 201 0.20 18.79 4.73
CA LEU A 201 1.50 19.16 5.30
C LEU A 201 2.68 18.89 4.38
N SER A 202 2.52 18.13 3.29
CA SER A 202 3.59 17.94 2.30
C SER A 202 3.89 19.23 1.52
N THR A 203 2.93 20.18 1.44
CA THR A 203 3.07 21.46 0.71
C THR A 203 2.80 22.69 1.58
N LEU A 204 1.95 22.59 2.60
CA LEU A 204 1.63 23.66 3.55
C LEU A 204 2.41 23.56 4.88
N GLY A 205 2.59 24.70 5.57
CA GLY A 205 3.25 24.76 6.89
C GLY A 205 2.35 24.33 8.06
N SER A 206 1.05 24.24 7.84
CA SER A 206 0.07 23.73 8.82
C SER A 206 -1.15 23.13 8.11
N ALA A 207 -1.90 22.30 8.83
CA ALA A 207 -3.17 21.72 8.40
C ALA A 207 -4.15 21.68 9.57
N ASN A 208 -5.41 22.06 9.32
CA ASN A 208 -6.50 21.93 10.29
C ASN A 208 -7.15 20.53 10.16
N CYS A 209 -7.29 19.84 11.28
CA CYS A 209 -8.11 18.65 11.45
C CYS A 209 -9.41 19.02 12.16
N PHE A 210 -10.49 19.16 11.40
CA PHE A 210 -11.83 19.39 11.92
C PHE A 210 -12.71 18.14 11.74
N LEU A 211 -13.34 17.70 12.83
CA LEU A 211 -14.18 16.50 12.88
C LEU A 211 -15.45 16.75 13.68
N ASP A 212 -16.59 16.70 12.98
CA ASP A 212 -17.92 16.77 13.61
C ASP A 212 -18.23 15.51 14.43
N SER A 213 -18.77 15.74 15.63
CA SER A 213 -19.22 14.73 16.59
C SER A 213 -18.23 13.55 16.63
N LEU A 214 -16.97 13.84 16.93
CA LEU A 214 -15.91 12.86 17.01
C LEU A 214 -16.22 11.81 18.09
N TYR A 215 -16.65 12.28 19.27
CA TYR A 215 -16.99 11.42 20.40
C TYR A 215 -18.13 12.03 21.22
N GLU A 216 -19.21 11.28 21.45
CA GLU A 216 -20.38 11.70 22.25
C GLU A 216 -20.92 13.10 21.90
N GLY A 217 -20.99 13.43 20.61
CA GLY A 217 -21.48 14.73 20.14
C GLY A 217 -20.48 15.88 20.23
N GLN A 218 -19.26 15.64 20.72
CA GLN A 218 -18.21 16.64 20.80
C GLN A 218 -17.48 16.77 19.45
N ASP A 219 -17.45 17.99 18.93
CA ASP A 219 -16.66 18.34 17.76
C ASP A 219 -15.19 18.50 18.16
N PHE A 220 -14.29 18.23 17.22
CA PHE A 220 -12.85 18.37 17.42
C PHE A 220 -12.25 19.26 16.34
N ASP A 221 -11.52 20.29 16.77
CA ASP A 221 -10.74 21.19 15.93
C ASP A 221 -9.31 21.23 16.46
N CYS A 222 -8.35 20.89 15.62
CA CYS A 222 -6.93 20.92 15.97
C CYS A 222 -6.10 21.30 14.74
N THR A 223 -5.25 22.32 14.88
CA THR A 223 -4.26 22.67 13.86
C THR A 223 -2.93 22.00 14.16
N VAL A 224 -2.38 21.30 13.18
CA VAL A 224 -1.07 20.64 13.25
C VAL A 224 -0.10 21.37 12.34
N SER A 225 1.12 21.61 12.79
CA SER A 225 2.20 22.18 11.96
C SER A 225 3.00 21.08 11.26
N ARG A 226 3.71 21.45 10.19
CA ARG A 226 4.67 20.56 9.51
C ARG A 226 5.83 20.18 10.43
#